data_AF-A0A087UIW1-F1
#
_entry.id   AF-A0A087UIW1-F1
#
_cell.length_a   1.000
_cell.length_b   1.000
_cell.length_c   1.000
_cell.angle_alpha   90.00
_cell.angle_beta   90.00
_cell.angle_gamma   90.00
#
_symmetry.space_group_name_H-M   'P 1'
#
loop_
_entity.id
_entity.type
_entity.pdbx_description
1 polymer ?
#
loop_
_entity_poly.entity_id
_entity_poly.type
_entity_poly.pdbx_seq_one_letter_code
_entity_poly.pdbx_strand_id
1 'polypeptide(L)'
;MGITGLLPFLKNSCRPANIRDFPGATVAVDAYGWLHKGAFSCAEKLVKGEETDGYIYYCMKQINMLLEAGVTPIMVFDGCNLASKEVTEKKRRENREKTRQRGKELLCEGKTREARECFQRCVDVTPEMARKVIQ
;
A
#
# COMPACT_ATOMS: atom_id res chain seq x y z
N MET A 1 -1.27 3.35 11.80
CA MET A 1 -1.42 4.32 10.69
C MET A 1 -2.06 5.56 11.28
N GLY A 2 -1.48 6.73 11.03
CA GLY A 2 -2.09 8.06 11.25
C GLY A 2 -2.73 8.32 12.61
N ILE A 3 -3.62 9.31 12.63
CA ILE A 3 -4.42 9.70 13.77
C ILE A 3 -5.78 8.99 13.66
N THR A 4 -6.03 8.03 14.54
CA THR A 4 -7.29 7.26 14.57
C THR A 4 -8.48 8.19 14.80
N GLY A 5 -9.53 8.06 13.98
CA GLY A 5 -10.77 8.83 14.14
C GLY A 5 -10.76 10.24 13.56
N LEU A 6 -9.64 10.71 12.98
CA LEU A 6 -9.54 12.08 12.46
C LEU A 6 -10.48 12.36 11.29
N LEU A 7 -10.59 11.45 10.31
CA LEU A 7 -11.44 11.66 9.13
C LEU A 7 -12.94 11.74 9.50
N PRO A 8 -13.51 10.83 10.32
CA PRO A 8 -14.87 10.99 10.85
C PRO A 8 -15.09 12.31 11.61
N PHE A 9 -14.11 12.74 12.40
CA PHE A 9 -14.17 14.00 13.14
C PHE A 9 -14.24 15.21 12.22
N LEU A 10 -13.50 15.20 11.09
CA LEU A 10 -13.46 16.28 10.10
C LEU A 10 -14.56 16.21 9.03
N LYS A 11 -15.55 15.31 9.16
CA LYS A 11 -16.55 15.06 8.10
C LYS A 11 -17.24 16.33 7.59
N ASN A 12 -17.54 17.28 8.47
CA ASN A 12 -18.20 18.55 8.11
C ASN A 12 -17.30 19.51 7.33
N SER A 13 -15.98 19.29 7.36
CA SER A 13 -14.98 20.03 6.59
C SER A 13 -14.58 19.32 5.29
N CYS A 14 -15.18 18.16 4.99
CA CYS A 14 -14.91 17.41 3.77
C CYS A 14 -16.02 17.63 2.73
N ARG A 15 -15.64 17.66 1.45
CA ARG A 15 -16.57 17.62 0.33
C ARG A 15 -16.20 16.49 -0.62
N PRO A 16 -17.18 15.83 -1.26
CA PRO A 16 -16.90 14.97 -2.41
C PRO A 16 -16.21 15.77 -3.51
N ALA A 17 -15.25 15.15 -4.20
CA ALA A 17 -14.57 15.73 -5.33
C ALA A 17 -14.18 14.63 -6.33
N ASN A 18 -14.13 14.99 -7.61
CA ASN A 18 -13.59 14.15 -8.66
C ASN A 18 -12.21 14.69 -9.06
N ILE A 19 -11.28 13.83 -9.47
CA ILE A 19 -9.98 14.30 -9.94
C ILE A 19 -10.09 15.20 -11.17
N ARG A 20 -11.12 14.99 -12.00
CA ARG A 20 -11.41 15.79 -13.19
C ARG A 20 -11.81 17.23 -12.87
N ASP A 21 -12.04 17.56 -11.59
CA ASP A 21 -12.29 18.92 -11.13
C ASP A 21 -10.99 19.74 -11.01
N PHE A 22 -9.82 19.11 -11.21
CA PHE A 22 -8.50 19.74 -11.00
C PHE A 22 -7.57 19.73 -12.25
N PRO A 23 -8.06 19.98 -13.48
CA PRO A 23 -7.18 19.97 -14.65
C PRO A 23 -6.09 21.05 -14.53
N GLY A 24 -4.87 20.73 -14.94
CA GLY A 24 -3.70 21.59 -14.83
C GLY A 24 -3.06 21.66 -13.44
N ALA A 25 -3.66 21.03 -12.42
CA ALA A 25 -3.07 20.96 -11.09
C ALA A 25 -1.85 20.03 -11.06
N THR A 26 -0.92 20.33 -10.14
CA THR A 26 0.16 19.42 -9.75
C THR A 26 -0.14 18.86 -8.37
N VAL A 27 -0.12 17.53 -8.22
CA VAL A 27 -0.47 16.85 -6.96
C VAL A 27 0.68 15.97 -6.47
N ALA A 28 1.00 16.06 -5.19
CA ALA A 28 1.88 15.09 -4.54
C ALA A 28 1.08 13.85 -4.13
N VAL A 29 1.59 12.67 -4.49
CA VAL A 29 0.98 11.39 -4.15
C VAL A 29 1.89 10.66 -3.18
N ASP A 30 1.39 10.32 -2.00
CA ASP A 30 2.01 9.33 -1.12
C ASP A 30 1.94 7.95 -1.81
N ALA A 31 3.07 7.52 -2.37
CA ALA A 31 3.16 6.32 -3.19
C ALA A 31 3.01 5.04 -2.36
N TYR A 32 3.40 5.05 -1.08
CA TYR A 32 3.31 3.87 -0.22
C TYR A 32 1.85 3.47 0.03
N GLY A 33 0.93 4.44 0.08
CA GLY A 33 -0.50 4.18 0.11
C GLY A 33 -0.99 3.35 -1.09
N TRP A 34 -0.45 3.59 -2.29
CA TRP A 34 -0.78 2.81 -3.50
C TRP A 34 -0.04 1.49 -3.56
N LEU A 35 1.25 1.44 -3.21
CA LEU A 35 2.02 0.21 -3.14
C LEU A 35 1.38 -0.82 -2.22
N HIS A 36 0.92 -0.41 -1.03
CA HIS A 36 0.21 -1.29 -0.11
C HIS A 36 -1.08 -1.84 -0.72
N LYS A 37 -1.87 -1.03 -1.42
CA LYS A 37 -3.09 -1.49 -2.10
C LYS A 37 -2.79 -2.42 -3.27
N GLY A 38 -1.78 -2.08 -4.09
CA GLY A 38 -1.35 -2.91 -5.21
C GLY A 38 -0.83 -4.28 -4.76
N ALA A 39 -0.08 -4.30 -3.67
CA ALA A 39 0.45 -5.51 -3.04
C ALA A 39 -0.65 -6.52 -2.63
N PHE A 40 -1.87 -6.07 -2.29
CA PHE A 40 -2.95 -6.97 -1.90
C PHE A 40 -3.39 -7.91 -3.03
N SER A 41 -3.26 -7.46 -4.28
CA SER A 41 -3.62 -8.25 -5.47
C SER A 41 -2.66 -9.41 -5.70
N CYS A 42 -1.41 -9.27 -5.28
CA CYS A 42 -0.32 -10.22 -5.50
C CYS A 42 0.33 -10.70 -4.18
N ALA A 43 -0.41 -10.60 -3.07
CA ALA A 43 0.10 -10.84 -1.73
C ALA A 43 0.69 -12.24 -1.54
N GLU A 44 0.03 -13.26 -2.09
CA GLU A 44 0.49 -14.64 -1.98
C GLU A 44 1.85 -14.85 -2.68
N LYS A 45 2.01 -14.31 -3.90
CA LYS A 45 3.27 -14.35 -4.65
C LYS A 45 4.39 -13.64 -3.88
N LEU A 46 4.11 -12.43 -3.39
CA LEU A 46 5.06 -11.64 -2.60
C LEU A 46 5.51 -12.37 -1.32
N VAL A 47 4.58 -13.03 -0.61
CA VAL A 47 4.91 -13.78 0.61
C VAL A 47 5.72 -15.06 0.30
N LYS A 48 5.50 -15.68 -0.86
CA LYS A 48 6.26 -16.85 -1.33
C LYS A 48 7.61 -16.50 -1.95
N GLY A 49 7.90 -15.21 -2.17
CA GLY A 49 9.11 -14.76 -2.85
C GLY A 49 9.06 -14.96 -4.37
N GLU A 50 7.87 -15.13 -4.93
CA GLU A 50 7.67 -15.22 -6.38
C GLU A 50 7.70 -13.82 -7.00
N GLU A 51 8.30 -13.71 -8.19
CA GLU A 51 8.30 -12.45 -8.94
C GLU A 51 6.88 -12.06 -9.38
N THR A 52 6.58 -10.76 -9.26
CA THR A 52 5.29 -10.20 -9.63
C THR A 52 5.39 -8.70 -9.86
N ASP A 53 4.67 -8.23 -10.87
CA ASP A 53 4.55 -6.80 -11.20
C ASP A 53 3.14 -6.26 -10.91
N GLY A 54 2.29 -7.05 -10.23
CA GLY A 54 0.90 -6.67 -9.95
C GLY A 54 0.75 -5.34 -9.21
N TYR A 55 1.67 -5.02 -8.29
CA TYR A 55 1.69 -3.73 -7.60
C TYR A 55 2.15 -2.58 -8.51
N ILE A 56 3.06 -2.84 -9.46
CA ILE A 56 3.50 -1.86 -10.46
C ILE A 56 2.34 -1.49 -11.37
N TYR A 57 1.66 -2.50 -11.92
CA TYR A 57 0.48 -2.29 -12.77
C TYR A 57 -0.60 -1.47 -12.06
N TYR A 58 -0.85 -1.76 -10.77
CA TYR A 58 -1.77 -0.98 -9.96
C TYR A 58 -1.34 0.49 -9.86
N CYS A 59 -0.08 0.78 -9.52
CA CYS A 59 0.43 2.14 -9.45
C CYS A 59 0.33 2.87 -10.80
N MET A 60 0.75 2.23 -11.90
CA MET A 60 0.68 2.82 -13.23
C MET A 60 -0.75 3.13 -13.68
N LYS A 61 -1.71 2.25 -13.36
CA LYS A 61 -3.13 2.51 -13.61
C LYS A 61 -3.61 3.79 -12.92
N GLN A 62 -3.19 4.01 -11.68
CA GLN A 62 -3.58 5.20 -10.92
C GLN A 62 -2.88 6.46 -11.45
N ILE A 63 -1.61 6.37 -11.87
CA ILE A 63 -0.89 7.48 -12.51
C ILE A 63 -1.58 7.87 -13.82
N ASN A 64 -1.89 6.90 -14.69
CA ASN A 64 -2.58 7.16 -15.95
C ASN A 64 -3.93 7.84 -15.74
N MET A 65 -4.68 7.42 -14.71
CA MET A 65 -5.95 8.07 -14.35
C MET A 65 -5.79 9.56 -13.98
N LEU A 66 -4.68 9.94 -13.31
CA LEU A 66 -4.37 11.35 -13.03
C LEU A 66 -4.00 12.11 -14.31
N LEU A 67 -3.13 11.53 -15.14
CA LEU A 67 -2.68 12.12 -16.40
C LEU A 67 -3.84 12.34 -17.38
N GLU A 68 -4.74 11.37 -17.51
CA GLU A 68 -5.96 11.46 -18.32
C GLU A 68 -6.92 12.57 -17.83
N ALA A 69 -6.88 12.88 -16.53
CA ALA A 69 -7.62 14.01 -15.95
C ALA A 69 -6.92 15.37 -16.14
N GLY A 70 -5.77 15.40 -16.80
CA GLY A 70 -4.95 16.61 -16.97
C GLY A 70 -4.22 17.04 -15.70
N VAL A 71 -4.05 16.13 -14.73
CA VAL A 71 -3.33 16.38 -13.48
C VAL A 71 -1.90 15.88 -13.60
N THR A 72 -0.93 16.68 -13.13
CA THR A 72 0.48 16.29 -13.09
C THR A 72 0.82 15.66 -11.73
N PRO A 73 1.05 14.34 -11.64
CA PRO A 73 1.43 13.71 -10.39
C PRO A 73 2.94 13.84 -10.07
N ILE A 74 3.25 14.10 -8.81
CA ILE A 74 4.59 13.95 -8.22
C ILE A 74 4.51 12.79 -7.22
N MET A 75 5.15 11.67 -7.56
CA MET A 75 5.18 10.49 -6.70
C MET A 75 6.20 10.66 -5.58
N VAL A 76 5.74 10.61 -4.33
CA VAL A 76 6.57 10.76 -3.13
C VAL A 76 6.74 9.39 -2.47
N PHE A 77 7.98 8.98 -2.27
CA PHE A 77 8.35 7.72 -1.63
C PHE A 77 9.04 7.98 -0.30
N ASP A 78 8.74 7.16 0.70
CA ASP A 78 9.44 7.19 1.98
C ASP A 78 10.92 6.81 1.80
N GLY A 79 11.78 7.48 2.59
CA GLY A 79 13.20 7.18 2.67
C GLY A 79 13.53 6.35 3.92
N CYS A 80 14.51 6.82 4.69
CA CYS A 80 14.97 6.15 5.89
C CYS A 80 13.92 6.13 7.01
N ASN A 81 14.01 5.11 7.87
CA ASN A 81 13.23 5.04 9.10
C ASN A 81 13.55 6.21 10.04
N LEU A 82 12.52 6.76 10.67
CA LEU A 82 12.66 7.79 11.69
C LEU A 82 12.75 7.16 13.08
N ALA A 83 13.70 7.62 13.90
CA ALA A 83 13.87 7.14 15.28
C ALA A 83 12.59 7.26 16.13
N SER A 84 11.83 8.34 15.94
CA SER A 84 10.54 8.56 16.62
C SER A 84 9.46 7.53 16.26
N LYS A 85 9.63 6.77 15.18
CA LYS A 85 8.69 5.72 14.74
C LYS A 85 9.20 4.30 15.03
N GLU A 86 10.37 4.13 15.64
CA GLU A 86 11.01 2.82 15.84
C GLU A 86 10.08 1.82 16.54
N VAL A 87 9.45 2.21 17.64
CA VAL A 87 8.51 1.36 18.40
C VAL A 87 7.32 0.94 17.52
N THR A 88 6.84 1.84 16.66
CA THR A 88 5.72 1.56 15.75
C THR A 88 6.12 0.59 14.64
N GLU A 89 7.30 0.78 14.05
CA GLU A 89 7.81 -0.11 13.00
C GLU A 89 8.17 -1.50 13.55
N LYS A 90 8.72 -1.57 14.76
CA LYS A 90 8.96 -2.85 15.46
C LYS A 90 7.65 -3.62 15.65
N LYS A 91 6.61 -2.97 16.19
CA LYS A 91 5.29 -3.60 16.38
C LYS A 91 4.66 -4.06 15.05
N ARG A 92 4.84 -3.28 13.97
CA ARG A 92 4.39 -3.67 12.62
C ARG A 92 5.11 -4.92 12.14
N ARG A 93 6.44 -4.98 12.29
CA ARG A 93 7.26 -6.15 11.91
C ARG A 93 6.81 -7.41 12.66
N GLU A 94 6.69 -7.34 13.98
CA GLU A 94 6.24 -8.46 14.81
C GLU A 94 4.83 -8.95 14.42
N ASN A 95 3.90 -8.04 14.15
CA ASN A 95 2.55 -8.40 13.72
C ASN A 95 2.55 -9.06 12.32
N ARG A 96 3.39 -8.59 11.39
CA ARG A 96 3.52 -9.20 10.07
C ARG A 96 4.07 -10.62 10.18
N GLU A 97 5.09 -10.86 10.99
CA GLU A 97 5.67 -12.18 11.22
C GLU A 97 4.64 -13.16 11.81
N LYS A 98 3.93 -12.76 12.86
CA LYS A 98 2.85 -13.59 13.46
C LYS A 98 1.76 -13.92 12.44
N THR A 99 1.33 -12.93 11.66
CA THR A 99 0.27 -13.11 10.66
C THR A 99 0.74 -14.01 9.51
N ARG A 100 2.01 -13.89 9.10
CA ARG A 100 2.62 -14.76 8.08
C ARG A 100 2.66 -16.21 8.56
N GLN A 101 3.07 -16.45 9.79
CA GLN A 101 3.10 -17.80 10.37
C GLN A 101 1.69 -18.40 10.41
N ARG A 102 0.70 -17.63 10.87
CA ARG A 102 -0.70 -18.06 10.86
C ARG A 102 -1.22 -18.39 9.45
N GLY A 103 -0.85 -17.59 8.46
CA GLY A 103 -1.21 -17.84 7.06
C GLY A 103 -0.64 -19.17 6.52
N LYS A 104 0.59 -19.53 6.92
CA LYS A 104 1.20 -20.82 6.56
C LYS A 104 0.48 -22.00 7.20
N GLU A 105 0.14 -21.91 8.49
CA GLU A 105 -0.63 -22.94 9.19
C GLU A 105 -1.98 -23.19 8.53
N LEU A 106 -2.73 -22.12 8.24
CA LEU A 106 -4.03 -22.21 7.56
C LEU A 106 -3.92 -22.82 6.17
N LEU A 107 -2.82 -22.58 5.46
CA LEU A 107 -2.57 -23.19 4.16
C LEU A 107 -2.34 -24.70 4.29
N CYS A 108 -1.59 -25.15 5.30
CA CYS A 108 -1.41 -26.56 5.62
C CYS A 108 -2.71 -27.25 6.04
N GLU A 109 -3.62 -26.52 6.71
CA GLU A 109 -4.97 -26.98 7.06
C GLU A 109 -5.94 -27.00 5.86
N GLY A 110 -5.51 -26.58 4.66
CA GLY A 110 -6.36 -26.47 3.46
C GLY A 110 -7.30 -25.25 3.42
N LYS A 111 -7.22 -24.36 4.43
CA LYS A 111 -8.04 -23.14 4.55
C LYS A 111 -7.48 -22.00 3.69
N THR A 112 -7.47 -22.22 2.39
CA THR A 112 -6.84 -21.34 1.39
C THR A 112 -7.34 -19.89 1.45
N ARG A 113 -8.65 -19.67 1.66
CA ARG A 113 -9.23 -18.32 1.73
C ARG A 113 -8.69 -17.52 2.92
N GLU A 114 -8.68 -18.13 4.10
CA GLU A 114 -8.22 -17.49 5.34
C GLU A 114 -6.70 -17.26 5.31
N ALA A 115 -5.95 -18.20 4.72
CA ALA A 115 -4.53 -18.04 4.47
C ALA A 115 -4.25 -16.82 3.58
N ARG A 116 -5.02 -16.63 2.51
CA ARG A 116 -4.91 -15.47 1.62
C ARG A 116 -5.16 -14.15 2.33
N GLU A 117 -6.17 -14.08 3.20
CA GLU A 117 -6.45 -12.89 4.02
C GLU A 117 -5.29 -12.58 4.97
N CYS A 118 -4.66 -13.61 5.56
CA CYS A 118 -3.46 -13.45 6.37
C CYS A 118 -2.28 -12.93 5.54
N PHE A 119 -2.07 -13.47 4.34
CA PHE A 119 -1.01 -13.00 3.44
C PHE A 119 -1.19 -11.54 3.08
N GLN A 120 -2.39 -11.10 2.72
CA GLN A 120 -2.67 -9.67 2.44
C GLN A 120 -2.33 -8.75 3.62
N ARG A 121 -2.56 -9.20 4.86
CA ARG A 121 -2.24 -8.43 6.07
C ARG A 121 -0.76 -8.45 6.46
N CYS A 122 0.03 -9.38 5.93
CA CYS A 122 1.43 -9.55 6.28
C CYS A 122 2.43 -9.17 5.19
N VAL A 123 1.96 -8.77 4.00
CA VAL A 123 2.84 -8.24 2.95
C VAL A 123 3.59 -7.02 3.48
N ASP A 124 4.89 -7.03 3.25
CA ASP A 124 5.76 -5.89 3.50
C ASP A 124 6.07 -5.19 2.18
N VAL A 125 6.01 -3.86 2.17
CA VAL A 125 6.37 -3.06 0.99
C VAL A 125 7.83 -2.65 1.16
N THR A 126 8.71 -3.22 0.33
CA THR A 126 10.16 -3.00 0.44
C THR A 126 10.62 -1.80 -0.40
N PRO A 127 11.78 -1.19 -0.07
CA PRO A 127 12.40 -0.18 -0.92
C PRO A 127 12.68 -0.66 -2.34
N GLU A 128 12.91 -1.96 -2.55
CA GLU A 128 13.12 -2.53 -3.89
C GLU A 128 11.85 -2.50 -4.73
N MET A 129 10.69 -2.76 -4.11
CA MET A 129 9.39 -2.61 -4.77
C MET A 129 9.14 -1.16 -5.16
N ALA A 130 9.45 -0.21 -4.27
CA ALA A 130 9.36 1.22 -4.57
C ALA A 130 10.28 1.60 -5.74
N ARG A 131 11.54 1.14 -5.73
CA ARG A 131 12.48 1.37 -6.83
C ARG A 131 11.96 0.85 -8.17
N LYS A 132 11.34 -0.33 -8.19
CA LYS A 132 10.73 -0.90 -9.41
C LYS A 132 9.58 -0.05 -9.96
N VAL A 133 8.89 0.73 -9.13
CA VAL A 133 7.85 1.67 -9.59
C VAL A 133 8.43 3.00 -10.07
N ILE A 134 9.62 3.38 -9.60
CA ILE A 134 10.33 4.59 -10.04
C ILE A 134 10.93 4.43 -11.44
N GLN A 135 11.35 3.20 -11.78
CA GLN A 135 11.96 2.84 -13.07
C GLN A 135 10.91 2.66 -14.17
#